data_AF-A0A9D5SEC3-F1
#
_entry.id   AF-A0A9D5SEC3-F1
#
_cell.length_a   1.000
_cell.length_b   1.000
_cell.length_c   1.000
_cell.angle_alpha   90.00
_cell.angle_beta   90.00
_cell.angle_gamma   90.00
#
_symmetry.space_group_name_H-M   'P 1'
#
loop_
_entity.id
_entity.type
_entity.pdbx_description
1 polymer ?
#
loop_
_entity_poly.entity_id
_entity_poly.type
_entity_poly.pdbx_seq_one_letter_code
_entity_poly.pdbx_strand_id
1 'polypeptide(L)'
;MKKTLLWLGALIVGALLGLADVDVINIVADFVATVFVRLFQLIAVPTIVLAVTTTFATFGTRGTGRIFRHTLGYTLATTFAAAAVGGLLYVIVQPGNLPVGALADEPAPALPMSYADHLKSIVPNNLVRPFLDGNVLSLLIIAFAVGIGLSKLPESDGKSAVVKLLGGLQDLLFLLIRALVWALPLGIVAFAAQLSAQVSAGVVADSIGKYVLVVLGGNVLQFFIVLPLFLLARGLNPLRVLGKMSPAVIMALFTKSSAATLPVTMQSAEERLGARHEVSRFVLPLCTTINMNGCAAFILVTSLFVMQNGGTAITPTVILTWLFISVVSAIGNAGVPMGCYFLTLSLMSGIGAPVAVLGVILPIYTIIDMVETAENVWSDSCVVAMVDKDLPARSE
;
A
#
# COMPACT_ATOMS: atom_id res chain seq x y z
N MET A 1 12.75 -16.73 0.88
CA MET A 1 12.30 -18.11 1.15
C MET A 1 12.26 -18.46 2.65
N LYS A 2 13.36 -18.41 3.42
CA LYS A 2 13.34 -18.78 4.87
C LYS A 2 12.32 -18.00 5.71
N LYS A 3 12.16 -16.69 5.49
CA LYS A 3 11.17 -15.86 6.21
C LYS A 3 9.72 -16.21 5.85
N THR A 4 9.41 -16.44 4.57
CA THR A 4 8.07 -16.86 4.12
C THR A 4 7.68 -18.20 4.72
N LEU A 5 8.60 -19.18 4.74
CA LEU A 5 8.38 -20.47 5.40
C LEU A 5 8.11 -20.31 6.89
N LEU A 6 8.82 -19.41 7.56
CA LEU A 6 8.62 -19.13 8.97
C LEU A 6 7.25 -18.46 9.23
N TRP A 7 6.79 -17.56 8.34
CA TRP A 7 5.47 -16.95 8.43
C TRP A 7 4.35 -17.94 8.16
N LEU A 8 4.51 -18.83 7.16
CA LEU A 8 3.57 -19.91 6.89
C LEU A 8 3.53 -20.92 8.05
N GLY A 9 4.69 -21.24 8.64
CA GLY A 9 4.78 -22.06 9.85
C GLY A 9 4.07 -21.41 11.03
N ALA A 10 4.31 -20.12 11.28
CA ALA A 10 3.61 -19.34 12.29
C ALA A 10 2.09 -19.33 12.09
N LEU A 11 1.64 -19.21 10.84
CA LEU A 11 0.22 -19.28 10.48
C LEU A 11 -0.38 -20.65 10.82
N ILE A 12 0.29 -21.74 10.42
CA ILE A 12 -0.17 -23.11 10.70
C ILE A 12 -0.22 -23.35 12.22
N VAL A 13 0.84 -22.97 12.93
CA VAL A 13 0.92 -23.12 14.39
C VAL A 13 -0.20 -22.33 15.07
N GLY A 14 -0.36 -21.05 14.73
CA GLY A 14 -1.45 -20.24 15.26
C GLY A 14 -2.81 -20.85 14.95
N ALA A 15 -3.02 -21.32 13.73
CA ALA A 15 -4.29 -21.93 13.36
C ALA A 15 -4.62 -23.19 14.18
N LEU A 16 -3.64 -24.08 14.36
CA LEU A 16 -3.79 -25.27 15.20
C LEU A 16 -4.04 -24.91 16.67
N LEU A 17 -3.39 -23.88 17.18
CA LEU A 17 -3.59 -23.38 18.54
C LEU A 17 -5.00 -22.81 18.74
N GLY A 18 -5.52 -22.07 17.76
CA GLY A 18 -6.91 -21.57 17.79
C GLY A 18 -7.95 -22.68 17.67
N LEU A 19 -7.68 -23.71 16.85
CA LEU A 19 -8.53 -24.89 16.72
C LEU A 19 -8.61 -25.74 18.01
N ALA A 20 -7.56 -25.68 18.84
CA ALA A 20 -7.53 -26.42 20.10
C ALA A 20 -8.45 -25.82 21.19
N ASP A 21 -8.93 -24.59 20.99
CA ASP A 21 -9.88 -23.86 21.84
C ASP A 21 -9.53 -23.88 23.35
N VAL A 22 -8.26 -23.57 23.66
CA VAL A 22 -7.76 -23.51 25.04
C VAL A 22 -7.81 -22.06 25.54
N ASP A 23 -8.60 -21.81 26.59
CA ASP A 23 -8.83 -20.46 27.15
C ASP A 23 -7.55 -19.66 27.39
N VAL A 24 -6.54 -20.28 28.01
CA VAL A 24 -5.26 -19.62 28.32
C VAL A 24 -4.54 -19.19 27.04
N ILE A 25 -4.61 -19.99 25.98
CA ILE A 25 -3.97 -19.71 24.69
C ILE A 25 -4.69 -18.56 24.00
N ASN A 26 -6.03 -18.54 24.05
CA ASN A 26 -6.84 -17.46 23.49
C ASN A 26 -6.58 -16.12 24.20
N ILE A 27 -6.47 -16.11 25.53
CA ILE A 27 -6.13 -14.89 26.31
C ILE A 27 -4.73 -14.37 25.95
N VAL A 28 -3.73 -15.25 25.87
CA VAL A 28 -2.37 -14.85 25.51
C VAL A 28 -2.31 -14.37 24.06
N ALA A 29 -3.00 -15.04 23.15
CA ALA A 29 -3.11 -14.61 21.75
C ALA A 29 -3.76 -13.23 21.64
N ASP A 30 -4.83 -12.96 22.36
CA ASP A 30 -5.49 -11.66 22.36
C ASP A 30 -4.60 -10.53 22.88
N PHE A 31 -3.88 -10.77 23.98
CA PHE A 31 -2.91 -9.82 24.51
C PHE A 31 -1.81 -9.51 23.49
N VAL A 32 -1.22 -10.54 22.89
CA VAL A 32 -0.17 -10.38 21.87
C VAL A 32 -0.69 -9.63 20.65
N ALA A 33 -1.86 -10.02 20.12
CA ALA A 33 -2.50 -9.37 18.99
C ALA A 33 -2.72 -7.86 19.27
N THR A 34 -3.26 -7.53 20.45
CA THR A 34 -3.48 -6.15 20.89
C THR A 34 -2.18 -5.35 20.97
N VAL A 35 -1.11 -5.93 21.53
CA VAL A 35 0.22 -5.28 21.57
C VAL A 35 0.73 -5.00 20.16
N PHE A 36 0.62 -5.96 19.24
CA PHE A 36 1.01 -5.77 17.84
C PHE A 36 0.20 -4.67 17.16
N VAL A 37 -1.12 -4.62 17.35
CA VAL A 37 -1.97 -3.54 16.83
C VAL A 37 -1.48 -2.17 17.31
N ARG A 38 -1.19 -2.02 18.60
CA ARG A 38 -0.67 -0.75 19.16
C ARG A 38 0.70 -0.37 18.59
N LEU A 39 1.60 -1.33 18.43
CA LEU A 39 2.92 -1.10 17.82
C LEU A 39 2.79 -0.69 16.35
N PHE A 40 1.85 -1.27 15.61
CA PHE A 40 1.57 -0.86 14.25
C PHE A 40 1.03 0.58 14.20
N GLN A 41 0.04 0.92 15.04
CA GLN A 41 -0.52 2.27 15.11
C GLN A 41 0.54 3.34 15.43
N LEU A 42 1.47 3.04 16.33
CA LEU A 42 2.58 3.92 16.70
C LEU A 42 3.45 4.33 15.50
N ILE A 43 3.75 3.37 14.62
CA ILE A 43 4.68 3.59 13.51
C ILE A 43 3.95 4.12 12.27
N ALA A 44 2.68 3.78 12.10
CA ALA A 44 1.98 4.04 10.85
C ALA A 44 1.77 5.53 10.56
N VAL A 45 1.28 6.30 11.54
CA VAL A 45 0.98 7.74 11.37
C VAL A 45 2.23 8.58 11.01
N PRO A 46 3.36 8.48 11.74
CA PRO A 46 4.58 9.20 11.38
C PRO A 46 5.15 8.78 10.02
N THR A 47 5.04 7.50 9.66
CA THR A 47 5.60 6.97 8.41
C THR A 47 4.93 7.61 7.20
N ILE A 48 3.60 7.73 7.21
CA ILE A 48 2.84 8.32 6.09
C ILE A 48 3.21 9.78 5.90
N VAL A 49 3.25 10.56 6.98
CA VAL A 49 3.55 11.99 6.92
C VAL A 49 4.95 12.19 6.38
N LEU A 50 5.95 11.50 6.93
CA LEU A 50 7.33 11.65 6.49
C LEU A 50 7.48 11.22 5.04
N ALA A 51 6.95 10.05 4.66
CA ALA A 51 7.09 9.53 3.31
C ALA A 51 6.41 10.42 2.25
N VAL A 52 5.19 10.90 2.49
CA VAL A 52 4.54 11.86 1.58
C VAL A 52 5.33 13.17 1.53
N THR A 53 5.73 13.72 2.68
CA THR A 53 6.46 15.00 2.75
C THR A 53 7.80 14.92 2.01
N THR A 54 8.62 13.91 2.28
CA THR A 54 9.94 13.74 1.67
C THR A 54 9.83 13.47 0.18
N THR A 55 8.84 12.66 -0.23
CA THR A 55 8.57 12.40 -1.64
C THR A 55 8.27 13.73 -2.33
N PHE A 56 7.26 14.47 -1.88
CA PHE A 56 6.87 15.77 -2.45
C PHE A 56 7.93 16.88 -2.34
N ALA A 57 8.79 16.86 -1.32
CA ALA A 57 9.90 17.80 -1.18
C ALA A 57 10.97 17.69 -2.28
N THR A 58 11.11 16.51 -2.89
CA THR A 58 12.08 16.28 -3.98
C THR A 58 11.53 16.60 -5.38
N PHE A 59 10.24 16.93 -5.49
CA PHE A 59 9.59 17.28 -6.77
C PHE A 59 9.97 18.69 -7.23
N GLY A 60 11.00 18.82 -8.06
CA GLY A 60 11.34 20.11 -8.70
C GLY A 60 12.83 20.39 -8.85
N THR A 61 13.69 19.62 -8.17
CA THR A 61 15.16 19.81 -8.21
C THR A 61 15.86 19.06 -9.35
N ARG A 62 15.15 18.23 -10.10
CA ARG A 62 15.76 17.33 -11.09
C ARG A 62 15.40 17.76 -12.51
N GLY A 63 16.39 18.28 -13.22
CA GLY A 63 16.27 18.74 -14.61
C GLY A 63 15.81 17.61 -15.54
N THR A 64 14.55 17.68 -15.96
CA THR A 64 13.93 17.10 -17.17
C THR A 64 12.41 17.18 -17.02
N GLY A 65 11.87 18.41 -17.03
CA GLY A 65 10.43 18.64 -16.81
C GLY A 65 9.49 17.89 -17.76
N ARG A 66 10.00 17.40 -18.90
CA ARG A 66 9.27 16.49 -19.80
C ARG A 66 9.23 15.06 -19.25
N ILE A 67 10.38 14.44 -18.97
CA ILE A 67 10.47 13.08 -18.41
C ILE A 67 9.62 12.98 -17.14
N PHE A 68 9.77 13.97 -16.26
CA PHE A 68 9.01 14.08 -15.03
C PHE A 68 7.48 14.11 -15.26
N ARG A 69 7.00 14.93 -16.19
CA ARG A 69 5.56 15.06 -16.47
C ARG A 69 4.96 13.80 -17.08
N HIS A 70 5.65 13.17 -18.03
CA HIS A 70 5.21 11.89 -18.60
C HIS A 70 5.18 10.81 -17.52
N THR A 71 6.21 10.75 -16.67
CA THR A 71 6.26 9.80 -15.55
C THR A 71 5.06 9.99 -14.65
N LEU A 72 4.85 11.19 -14.11
CA LEU A 72 3.73 11.48 -13.21
C LEU A 72 2.37 11.18 -13.85
N GLY A 73 2.20 11.53 -15.13
CA GLY A 73 0.97 11.26 -15.87
C GLY A 73 0.67 9.77 -15.98
N TYR A 74 1.66 8.97 -16.37
CA TYR A 74 1.50 7.52 -16.47
C TYR A 74 1.29 6.86 -15.11
N THR A 75 2.09 7.21 -14.10
CA THR A 75 1.97 6.59 -12.77
C THR A 75 0.62 6.86 -12.14
N LEU A 76 0.11 8.09 -12.22
CA LEU A 76 -1.22 8.42 -11.69
C LEU A 76 -2.33 7.72 -12.48
N ALA A 77 -2.22 7.66 -13.81
CA ALA A 77 -3.21 7.00 -14.64
C ALA A 77 -3.29 5.49 -14.39
N THR A 78 -2.14 4.80 -14.31
CA THR A 78 -2.11 3.34 -14.05
C THR A 78 -2.56 3.02 -12.62
N THR A 79 -2.17 3.85 -11.65
CA THR A 79 -2.53 3.66 -10.23
C THR A 79 -4.03 3.88 -10.02
N PHE A 80 -4.58 4.94 -10.63
CA PHE A 80 -6.02 5.20 -10.61
C PHE A 80 -6.81 4.06 -11.28
N ALA A 81 -6.33 3.56 -12.43
CA ALA A 81 -6.94 2.42 -13.10
C ALA A 81 -6.92 1.15 -12.23
N ALA A 82 -5.81 0.88 -11.53
CA ALA A 82 -5.69 -0.25 -10.61
C ALA A 82 -6.73 -0.17 -9.48
N ALA A 83 -6.82 0.99 -8.82
CA ALA A 83 -7.80 1.24 -7.78
C ALA A 83 -9.24 1.13 -8.33
N ALA A 84 -9.52 1.68 -9.50
CA ALA A 84 -10.83 1.58 -10.14
C ALA A 84 -11.23 0.13 -10.44
N VAL A 85 -10.30 -0.70 -10.93
CA VAL A 85 -10.54 -2.14 -11.13
C VAL A 85 -10.82 -2.85 -9.81
N GLY A 86 -10.04 -2.57 -8.76
CA GLY A 86 -10.28 -3.12 -7.42
C GLY A 86 -11.66 -2.73 -6.86
N GLY A 87 -12.03 -1.45 -6.97
CA GLY A 87 -13.34 -0.94 -6.55
C GLY A 87 -14.48 -1.54 -7.36
N LEU A 88 -14.32 -1.70 -8.68
CA LEU A 88 -15.31 -2.34 -9.54
C LEU A 88 -15.52 -3.81 -9.15
N LEU A 89 -14.43 -4.56 -8.96
CA LEU A 89 -14.50 -5.95 -8.50
C LEU A 89 -15.15 -6.06 -7.12
N TYR A 90 -14.91 -5.10 -6.22
CA TYR A 90 -15.58 -5.06 -4.91
C TYR A 90 -17.10 -4.96 -5.05
N VAL A 91 -17.58 -4.11 -5.96
CA VAL A 91 -19.03 -3.93 -6.23
C VAL A 91 -19.64 -5.16 -6.90
N ILE A 92 -18.88 -5.86 -7.75
CA ILE A 92 -19.36 -7.05 -8.47
C ILE A 92 -19.38 -8.29 -7.56
N VAL A 93 -18.30 -8.53 -6.84
CA VAL A 93 -18.13 -9.75 -6.01
C VAL A 93 -18.86 -9.63 -4.68
N GLN A 94 -18.95 -8.41 -4.13
CA GLN A 94 -19.63 -8.09 -2.87
C GLN A 94 -19.22 -9.04 -1.72
N PRO A 95 -17.97 -8.91 -1.22
CA PRO A 95 -17.53 -9.73 -0.10
C PRO A 95 -18.44 -9.47 1.12
N GLY A 96 -18.91 -10.55 1.75
CA GLY A 96 -19.79 -10.46 2.92
C GLY A 96 -19.06 -9.96 4.18
N ASN A 97 -19.82 -9.68 5.24
CA ASN A 97 -19.25 -9.38 6.54
C ASN A 97 -18.63 -10.62 7.18
N LEU A 98 -17.66 -10.39 8.04
CA LEU A 98 -17.17 -11.36 9.01
C LEU A 98 -18.21 -11.54 10.13
N PRO A 99 -18.29 -12.72 10.74
CA PRO A 99 -19.13 -12.96 11.91
C PRO A 99 -18.83 -11.99 13.05
N VAL A 100 -19.88 -11.62 13.80
CA VAL A 100 -19.85 -10.63 14.90
C VAL A 100 -18.81 -10.97 15.99
N GLY A 101 -18.47 -12.26 16.19
CA GLY A 101 -17.42 -12.68 17.13
C GLY A 101 -15.97 -12.47 16.67
N ALA A 102 -15.74 -11.97 15.45
CA ALA A 102 -14.41 -11.61 14.94
C ALA A 102 -13.97 -10.19 15.28
N LEU A 103 -14.90 -9.39 15.77
CA LEU A 103 -14.70 -8.00 16.15
C LEU A 103 -14.61 -8.01 17.68
N ALA A 104 -13.44 -7.67 18.23
CA ALA A 104 -13.40 -7.25 19.63
C ALA A 104 -14.43 -6.13 19.82
N ASP A 105 -15.06 -6.09 20.99
CA ASP A 105 -16.21 -5.25 21.42
C ASP A 105 -15.95 -3.72 21.38
N GLU A 106 -15.33 -3.23 20.30
CA GLU A 106 -15.11 -1.82 20.01
C GLU A 106 -16.40 -1.28 19.37
N PRO A 107 -17.11 -0.35 20.05
CA PRO A 107 -18.32 0.23 19.50
C PRO A 107 -17.95 1.00 18.22
N ALA A 108 -18.55 0.59 17.09
CA ALA A 108 -18.45 1.35 15.86
C ALA A 108 -18.92 2.79 16.12
N PRO A 109 -18.11 3.82 15.86
CA PRO A 109 -18.62 5.18 15.90
C PRO A 109 -19.66 5.32 14.79
N ALA A 110 -20.92 5.37 15.19
CA ALA A 110 -22.01 5.75 14.32
C ALA A 110 -21.76 7.20 13.88
N LEU A 111 -21.32 7.40 12.64
CA LEU A 111 -21.30 8.73 12.05
C LEU A 111 -22.20 8.73 10.82
N PRO A 112 -23.45 9.20 10.97
CA PRO A 112 -24.08 9.95 9.90
C PRO A 112 -23.43 11.34 9.88
N MET A 113 -22.13 11.44 9.57
CA MET A 113 -21.58 12.74 9.23
C MET A 113 -22.22 13.17 7.92
N SER A 114 -22.88 14.32 7.92
CA SER A 114 -23.24 15.01 6.69
C SER A 114 -21.98 15.12 5.83
N TYR A 115 -22.07 14.83 4.53
CA TYR A 115 -20.93 14.87 3.60
C TYR A 115 -20.18 16.22 3.67
N ALA A 116 -20.89 17.31 3.94
CA ALA A 116 -20.30 18.63 4.12
C ALA A 116 -19.40 18.71 5.38
N ASP A 117 -19.76 18.03 6.46
CA ASP A 117 -18.99 18.01 7.70
C ASP A 117 -17.80 17.04 7.59
N HIS A 118 -17.95 15.93 6.85
CA HIS A 118 -16.81 15.09 6.50
C HIS A 118 -15.79 15.86 5.64
N LEU A 119 -16.23 16.61 4.62
CA LEU A 119 -15.34 17.42 3.78
C LEU A 119 -14.65 18.54 4.57
N LYS A 120 -15.34 19.16 5.54
CA LYS A 120 -14.72 20.12 6.46
C LYS A 120 -13.68 19.46 7.36
N SER A 121 -13.93 18.23 7.84
CA SER A 121 -13.00 17.47 8.69
C SER A 121 -11.70 17.08 7.98
N ILE A 122 -11.70 17.10 6.64
CA ILE A 122 -10.51 16.85 5.81
C ILE A 122 -9.55 18.03 5.83
N VAL A 123 -10.06 19.25 5.85
CA VAL A 123 -9.24 20.46 5.83
C VAL A 123 -8.75 20.73 7.25
N PRO A 124 -7.45 20.55 7.54
CA PRO A 124 -6.95 20.72 8.88
C PRO A 124 -6.92 22.19 9.25
N ASN A 125 -7.45 22.52 10.43
CA ASN A 125 -7.31 23.85 11.05
C ASN A 125 -6.16 23.91 12.08
N ASN A 126 -5.44 22.80 12.25
CA ASN A 126 -4.33 22.65 13.20
C ASN A 126 -3.31 21.65 12.66
N LEU A 127 -2.01 21.90 12.90
CA LEU A 127 -0.94 21.02 12.42
C LEU A 127 -0.75 19.75 13.27
N VAL A 128 -1.02 19.81 14.57
CA VAL A 128 -0.74 18.73 15.53
C VAL A 128 -1.98 17.87 15.78
N ARG A 129 -3.17 18.50 15.84
CA ARG A 129 -4.43 17.80 16.16
C ARG A 129 -4.69 16.56 15.28
N PRO A 130 -4.44 16.58 13.95
CA PRO A 130 -4.60 15.39 13.12
C PRO A 130 -3.72 14.20 13.53
N PHE A 131 -2.56 14.42 14.15
CA PHE A 131 -1.72 13.35 14.67
C PHE A 131 -2.33 12.70 15.92
N LEU A 132 -3.01 13.50 16.75
CA LEU A 132 -3.63 13.04 17.99
C LEU A 132 -4.95 12.30 17.70
N ASP A 133 -5.74 12.84 16.79
CA ASP A 133 -7.03 12.27 16.39
C ASP A 133 -6.88 11.13 15.37
N GLY A 134 -5.67 10.88 14.87
CA GLY A 134 -5.42 9.90 13.82
C GLY A 134 -6.01 10.28 12.47
N ASN A 135 -6.43 11.53 12.24
CA ASN A 135 -7.06 11.96 10.98
C ASN A 135 -6.06 11.92 9.81
N VAL A 136 -5.93 10.74 9.19
CA VAL A 136 -4.91 10.47 8.16
C VAL A 136 -5.13 11.34 6.92
N LEU A 137 -6.37 11.68 6.57
CA LEU A 137 -6.65 12.49 5.39
C LEU A 137 -6.17 13.94 5.57
N SER A 138 -6.40 14.52 6.76
CA SER A 138 -5.78 15.79 7.15
C SER A 138 -4.24 15.72 7.13
N LEU A 139 -3.67 14.61 7.64
CA LEU A 139 -2.23 14.40 7.65
C LEU A 139 -1.63 14.32 6.25
N LEU A 140 -2.31 13.65 5.30
CA LEU A 140 -1.89 13.58 3.90
C LEU A 140 -1.88 14.96 3.25
N ILE A 141 -2.91 15.79 3.49
CA ILE A 141 -2.96 17.16 2.98
C ILE A 141 -1.83 18.02 3.55
N ILE A 142 -1.58 17.94 4.86
CA ILE A 142 -0.48 18.65 5.51
C ILE A 142 0.86 18.19 4.90
N ALA A 143 1.09 16.88 4.83
CA ALA A 143 2.33 16.31 4.30
C ALA A 143 2.57 16.71 2.84
N PHE A 144 1.52 16.67 2.01
CA PHE A 144 1.58 17.14 0.64
C PHE A 144 1.89 18.64 0.55
N ALA A 145 1.19 19.47 1.31
CA ALA A 145 1.39 20.93 1.32
C ALA A 145 2.81 21.30 1.80
N VAL A 146 3.30 20.64 2.85
CA VAL A 146 4.67 20.83 3.37
C VAL A 146 5.70 20.35 2.34
N GLY A 147 5.51 19.18 1.73
CA GLY A 147 6.39 18.66 0.70
C GLY A 147 6.49 19.60 -0.51
N ILE A 148 5.35 20.04 -1.05
CA ILE A 148 5.33 21.01 -2.16
C ILE A 148 5.93 22.35 -1.72
N GLY A 149 5.64 22.82 -0.51
CA GLY A 149 6.25 24.02 0.06
C GLY A 149 7.78 23.94 0.07
N LEU A 150 8.33 22.84 0.61
CA LEU A 150 9.77 22.56 0.62
C LEU A 150 10.36 22.53 -0.80
N SER A 151 9.65 21.92 -1.75
CA SER A 151 10.13 21.85 -3.14
C SER A 151 10.29 23.22 -3.80
N LYS A 152 9.42 24.19 -3.44
CA LYS A 152 9.39 25.55 -4.00
C LYS A 152 10.24 26.56 -3.25
N LEU A 153 10.68 26.25 -2.03
CA LEU A 153 11.59 27.13 -1.29
C LEU A 153 12.94 27.25 -2.03
N PRO A 154 13.56 28.44 -2.04
CA PRO A 154 14.88 28.61 -2.61
C PRO A 154 15.90 27.71 -1.89
N GLU A 155 16.89 27.23 -2.64
CA GLU A 155 17.97 26.44 -2.08
C GLU A 155 18.69 27.23 -0.98
N SER A 156 18.76 26.65 0.21
CA SER A 156 19.39 27.23 1.40
C SER A 156 19.85 26.11 2.32
N ASP A 157 20.85 26.39 3.15
CA ASP A 157 21.34 25.43 4.15
C ASP A 157 20.22 24.99 5.09
N GLY A 158 19.31 25.91 5.45
CA GLY A 158 18.11 25.61 6.25
C GLY A 158 17.18 24.62 5.56
N LYS A 159 16.84 24.82 4.27
CA LYS A 159 16.03 23.88 3.49
C LYS A 159 16.70 22.51 3.42
N SER A 160 17.99 22.47 3.11
CA SER A 160 18.76 21.23 3.01
C SER A 160 18.79 20.47 4.34
N ALA A 161 18.99 21.18 5.46
CA ALA A 161 18.96 20.60 6.80
C ALA A 161 17.60 19.98 7.13
N VAL A 162 16.49 20.67 6.84
CA VAL A 162 15.14 20.15 7.07
C VAL A 162 14.87 18.90 6.24
N VAL A 163 15.16 18.91 4.94
CA VAL A 163 14.95 17.74 4.07
C VAL A 163 15.80 16.54 4.52
N LYS A 164 17.06 16.78 4.92
CA LYS A 164 17.94 15.73 5.46
C LYS A 164 17.42 15.16 6.78
N LEU A 165 16.92 16.01 7.68
CA LEU A 165 16.31 15.58 8.94
C LEU A 165 15.09 14.70 8.68
N LEU A 166 14.17 15.14 7.82
CA LEU A 166 12.97 14.37 7.46
C LEU A 166 13.33 13.02 6.83
N GLY A 167 14.33 12.98 5.95
CA GLY A 167 14.87 11.75 5.39
C GLY A 167 15.47 10.82 6.46
N GLY A 168 16.28 11.36 7.38
CA GLY A 168 16.86 10.57 8.46
C GLY A 168 15.82 10.00 9.44
N LEU A 169 14.76 10.76 9.74
CA LEU A 169 13.63 10.28 10.54
C LEU A 169 12.87 9.15 9.83
N GLN A 170 12.70 9.26 8.51
CA GLN A 170 12.09 8.21 7.70
C GLN A 170 12.92 6.93 7.70
N ASP A 171 14.25 7.04 7.58
CA ASP A 171 15.15 5.88 7.67
C ASP A 171 15.09 5.22 9.05
N LEU A 172 15.01 6.01 10.12
CA LEU A 172 14.81 5.50 11.48
C LEU A 172 13.48 4.74 11.61
N LEU A 173 12.38 5.28 11.07
CA LEU A 173 11.09 4.58 11.07
C LEU A 173 11.17 3.26 10.30
N PHE A 174 11.86 3.21 9.15
CA PHE A 174 12.06 1.96 8.43
C PHE A 174 12.87 0.94 9.23
N LEU A 175 13.83 1.37 10.04
CA LEU A 175 14.53 0.48 10.96
C LEU A 175 13.56 -0.12 12.01
N LEU A 176 12.67 0.70 12.58
CA LEU A 176 11.66 0.24 13.53
C LEU A 176 10.66 -0.73 12.87
N ILE A 177 10.22 -0.44 11.64
CA ILE A 177 9.37 -1.37 10.86
C ILE A 177 10.09 -2.69 10.65
N ARG A 178 11.39 -2.67 10.30
CA ARG A 178 12.18 -3.91 10.11
C ARG A 178 12.27 -4.73 11.40
N ALA A 179 12.46 -4.07 12.55
CA ALA A 179 12.45 -4.74 13.85
C ALA A 179 11.07 -5.35 14.17
N LEU A 180 9.99 -4.62 13.86
CA LEU A 180 8.64 -5.10 14.06
C LEU A 180 8.31 -6.29 13.13
N VAL A 181 8.71 -6.23 11.86
CA VAL A 181 8.58 -7.33 10.88
C VAL A 181 9.42 -8.55 11.30
N TRP A 182 10.53 -8.35 12.01
CA TRP A 182 11.30 -9.45 12.59
C TRP A 182 10.56 -10.12 13.75
N ALA A 183 9.86 -9.37 14.60
CA ALA A 183 9.02 -9.89 15.68
C ALA A 183 7.65 -10.42 15.21
N LEU A 184 7.21 -10.02 14.01
CA LEU A 184 5.91 -10.35 13.40
C LEU A 184 5.48 -11.82 13.44
N PRO A 185 6.37 -12.84 13.36
CA PRO A 185 5.96 -14.23 13.48
C PRO A 185 5.15 -14.51 14.75
N LEU A 186 5.47 -13.86 15.87
CA LEU A 186 4.70 -13.96 17.11
C LEU A 186 3.27 -13.39 16.94
N GLY A 187 3.17 -12.23 16.29
CA GLY A 187 1.88 -11.62 15.95
C GLY A 187 1.06 -12.52 15.01
N ILE A 188 1.68 -13.10 13.99
CA ILE A 188 0.99 -14.02 13.05
C ILE A 188 0.41 -15.23 13.80
N VAL A 189 1.14 -15.82 14.74
CA VAL A 189 0.62 -16.92 15.57
C VAL A 189 -0.63 -16.46 16.34
N ALA A 190 -0.56 -15.31 17.00
CA ALA A 190 -1.66 -14.76 17.78
C ALA A 190 -2.90 -14.45 16.93
N PHE A 191 -2.74 -13.72 15.82
CA PHE A 191 -3.83 -13.40 14.91
C PHE A 191 -4.42 -14.65 14.24
N ALA A 192 -3.59 -15.63 13.86
CA ALA A 192 -4.05 -16.89 13.28
C ALA A 192 -4.80 -17.76 14.29
N ALA A 193 -4.40 -17.74 15.57
CA ALA A 193 -5.12 -18.41 16.64
C ALA A 193 -6.50 -17.80 16.88
N GLN A 194 -6.58 -16.46 17.00
CA GLN A 194 -7.86 -15.76 17.10
C GLN A 194 -8.77 -16.07 15.91
N LEU A 195 -8.22 -15.99 14.69
CA LEU A 195 -8.97 -16.29 13.47
C LEU A 195 -9.46 -17.75 13.44
N SER A 196 -8.64 -18.71 13.85
CA SER A 196 -9.00 -20.13 13.71
C SER A 196 -10.00 -20.59 14.75
N ALA A 197 -9.96 -20.03 15.96
CA ALA A 197 -11.04 -20.19 16.94
C ALA A 197 -12.39 -19.72 16.34
N GLN A 198 -12.39 -18.61 15.60
CA GLN A 198 -13.58 -18.07 14.93
C GLN A 198 -14.00 -18.86 13.68
N VAL A 199 -13.05 -19.40 12.90
CA VAL A 199 -13.31 -20.23 11.71
C VAL A 199 -13.96 -21.56 12.09
N SER A 200 -13.55 -22.17 13.21
CA SER A 200 -14.08 -23.45 13.71
C SER A 200 -15.58 -23.37 14.04
N ALA A 201 -16.10 -22.17 14.31
CA ALA A 201 -17.52 -21.90 14.46
C ALA A 201 -18.32 -21.90 13.13
N GLY A 202 -17.65 -22.07 11.97
CA GLY A 202 -18.29 -22.30 10.67
C GLY A 202 -18.62 -21.06 9.84
N VAL A 203 -18.14 -19.87 10.20
CA VAL A 203 -18.73 -18.59 9.71
C VAL A 203 -17.78 -17.72 8.86
N VAL A 204 -16.53 -18.13 8.62
CA VAL A 204 -15.46 -17.20 8.15
C VAL A 204 -14.95 -17.45 6.71
N ALA A 205 -15.12 -18.65 6.15
CA ALA A 205 -14.44 -19.03 4.91
C ALA A 205 -14.94 -18.32 3.63
N ASP A 206 -16.25 -18.03 3.52
CA ASP A 206 -16.83 -17.44 2.29
C ASP A 206 -16.47 -15.95 2.13
N SER A 207 -16.64 -15.15 3.19
CA SER A 207 -16.36 -13.70 3.16
C SER A 207 -14.88 -13.39 2.89
N ILE A 208 -13.96 -14.11 3.54
CA ILE A 208 -12.52 -13.97 3.30
C ILE A 208 -12.16 -14.44 1.89
N GLY A 209 -12.71 -15.57 1.43
CA GLY A 209 -12.45 -16.07 0.07
C GLY A 209 -12.83 -15.05 -1.00
N LYS A 210 -14.00 -14.43 -0.89
CA LYS A 210 -14.46 -13.36 -1.78
C LYS A 210 -13.57 -12.12 -1.70
N TYR A 211 -13.18 -11.70 -0.50
CA TYR A 211 -12.25 -10.58 -0.32
C TYR A 211 -10.89 -10.85 -1.03
N VAL A 212 -10.31 -12.04 -0.81
CA VAL A 212 -9.04 -12.44 -1.45
C VAL A 212 -9.19 -12.49 -2.96
N LEU A 213 -10.33 -12.97 -3.47
CA LEU A 213 -10.64 -12.98 -4.89
C LEU A 213 -10.67 -11.57 -5.48
N VAL A 214 -11.24 -10.59 -4.78
CA VAL A 214 -11.25 -9.19 -5.23
C VAL A 214 -9.83 -8.61 -5.30
N VAL A 215 -9.04 -8.79 -4.24
CA VAL A 215 -7.66 -8.25 -4.18
C VAL A 215 -6.75 -8.89 -5.23
N LEU A 216 -6.68 -10.23 -5.24
CA LEU A 216 -5.82 -10.94 -6.20
C LEU A 216 -6.36 -10.81 -7.62
N GLY A 217 -7.67 -10.86 -7.82
CA GLY A 217 -8.30 -10.63 -9.12
C GLY A 217 -7.98 -9.23 -9.64
N GLY A 218 -8.03 -8.20 -8.79
CA GLY A 218 -7.66 -6.84 -9.16
C GLY A 218 -6.21 -6.73 -9.62
N ASN A 219 -5.27 -7.30 -8.86
CA ASN A 219 -3.86 -7.36 -9.23
C ASN A 219 -3.63 -8.14 -10.53
N VAL A 220 -4.29 -9.28 -10.73
CA VAL A 220 -4.18 -10.10 -11.96
C VAL A 220 -4.72 -9.34 -13.17
N LEU A 221 -5.88 -8.70 -13.07
CA LEU A 221 -6.45 -7.89 -14.15
C LEU A 221 -5.55 -6.69 -14.45
N GLN A 222 -5.01 -6.04 -13.42
CA GLN A 222 -4.06 -4.94 -13.60
C GLN A 222 -2.79 -5.40 -14.33
N PHE A 223 -2.23 -6.54 -13.91
CA PHE A 223 -1.00 -7.11 -14.46
C PHE A 223 -1.15 -7.54 -15.93
N PHE A 224 -2.21 -8.29 -16.25
CA PHE A 224 -2.37 -8.96 -17.55
C PHE A 224 -3.28 -8.24 -18.54
N ILE A 225 -4.09 -7.27 -18.08
CA ILE A 225 -5.03 -6.55 -18.95
C ILE A 225 -4.73 -5.07 -18.95
N VAL A 226 -4.82 -4.39 -17.80
CA VAL A 226 -4.73 -2.93 -17.76
C VAL A 226 -3.35 -2.44 -18.20
N LEU A 227 -2.27 -2.89 -17.57
CA LEU A 227 -0.91 -2.47 -17.93
C LEU A 227 -0.56 -2.80 -19.40
N PRO A 228 -0.88 -3.99 -19.94
CA PRO A 228 -0.77 -4.27 -21.36
C PRO A 228 -1.56 -3.32 -22.27
N LEU A 229 -2.78 -2.93 -21.90
CA LEU A 229 -3.57 -1.97 -22.68
C LEU A 229 -2.91 -0.58 -22.72
N PHE A 230 -2.31 -0.12 -21.61
CA PHE A 230 -1.53 1.12 -21.58
C PHE A 230 -0.32 1.05 -22.54
N LEU A 231 0.41 -0.07 -22.54
CA LEU A 231 1.52 -0.28 -23.47
C LEU A 231 1.06 -0.30 -24.94
N LEU A 232 -0.03 -1.01 -25.24
CA LEU A 232 -0.60 -1.07 -26.59
C LEU A 232 -1.06 0.31 -27.08
N ALA A 233 -1.67 1.12 -26.21
CA ALA A 233 -2.08 2.48 -26.54
C ALA A 233 -0.89 3.40 -26.91
N ARG A 234 0.35 3.05 -26.51
CA ARG A 234 1.59 3.73 -26.92
C ARG A 234 2.33 3.02 -28.06
N GLY A 235 1.74 1.99 -28.66
CA GLY A 235 2.36 1.21 -29.73
C GLY A 235 3.50 0.31 -29.28
N LEU A 236 3.56 -0.03 -27.99
CA LEU A 236 4.55 -0.96 -27.43
C LEU A 236 3.94 -2.35 -27.31
N ASN A 237 4.72 -3.39 -27.65
CA ASN A 237 4.28 -4.78 -27.49
C ASN A 237 4.44 -5.22 -26.03
N PRO A 238 3.35 -5.53 -25.29
CA PRO A 238 3.41 -5.87 -23.87
C PRO A 238 4.23 -7.13 -23.57
N LEU A 239 4.09 -8.17 -24.40
CA LEU A 239 4.80 -9.43 -24.23
C LEU A 239 6.32 -9.24 -24.40
N ARG A 240 6.73 -8.38 -25.34
CA ARG A 240 8.14 -8.02 -25.51
C ARG A 240 8.67 -7.26 -24.30
N VAL A 241 7.95 -6.25 -23.81
CA VAL A 241 8.36 -5.47 -22.63
C VAL A 241 8.44 -6.38 -21.40
N LEU A 242 7.44 -7.22 -21.15
CA LEU A 242 7.42 -8.17 -20.03
C LEU A 242 8.56 -9.17 -20.14
N GLY A 243 8.81 -9.73 -21.33
CA GLY A 243 9.91 -10.67 -21.54
C GLY A 243 11.29 -10.06 -21.26
N LYS A 244 11.48 -8.77 -21.56
CA LYS A 244 12.73 -8.05 -21.27
C LYS A 244 12.87 -7.73 -19.78
N MET A 245 11.77 -7.38 -19.11
CA MET A 245 11.74 -6.94 -17.72
C MET A 245 11.49 -8.06 -16.70
N SER A 246 11.24 -9.29 -17.16
CA SER A 246 10.92 -10.45 -16.32
C SER A 246 11.90 -10.74 -15.17
N PRO A 247 13.22 -10.53 -15.26
CA PRO A 247 14.12 -10.77 -14.13
C PRO A 247 13.78 -9.89 -12.93
N ALA A 248 13.43 -8.62 -13.18
CA ALA A 248 13.02 -7.68 -12.15
C ALA A 248 11.67 -8.07 -11.55
N VAL A 249 10.68 -8.38 -12.38
CA VAL A 249 9.33 -8.78 -11.91
C VAL A 249 9.39 -10.06 -11.07
N ILE A 250 10.17 -11.05 -11.49
CA ILE A 250 10.34 -12.31 -10.73
C ILE A 250 11.08 -12.04 -9.42
N MET A 251 12.14 -11.22 -9.45
CA MET A 251 12.85 -10.85 -8.22
C MET A 251 11.91 -10.14 -7.24
N ALA A 252 11.12 -9.17 -7.70
CA ALA A 252 10.14 -8.43 -6.91
C ALA A 252 9.14 -9.36 -6.20
N LEU A 253 8.62 -10.36 -6.91
CA LEU A 253 7.73 -11.37 -6.37
C LEU A 253 8.32 -12.07 -5.12
N PHE A 254 9.62 -12.39 -5.14
CA PHE A 254 10.28 -13.11 -4.05
C PHE A 254 10.88 -12.22 -2.98
N THR A 255 11.30 -11.00 -3.33
CA THR A 255 11.89 -10.04 -2.40
C THR A 255 10.83 -9.30 -1.59
N LYS A 256 9.61 -9.15 -2.14
CA LYS A 256 8.54 -8.32 -1.58
C LYS A 256 8.95 -6.86 -1.36
N SER A 257 9.90 -6.39 -2.17
CA SER A 257 10.40 -5.01 -2.07
C SER A 257 10.79 -4.48 -3.44
N SER A 258 10.05 -3.48 -3.90
CA SER A 258 10.38 -2.72 -5.12
C SER A 258 11.74 -2.04 -4.97
N ALA A 259 12.03 -1.48 -3.79
CA ALA A 259 13.31 -0.83 -3.49
C ALA A 259 14.50 -1.80 -3.55
N ALA A 260 14.36 -3.02 -3.01
CA ALA A 260 15.40 -4.04 -3.11
C ALA A 260 15.61 -4.55 -4.54
N THR A 261 14.59 -4.40 -5.39
CA THR A 261 14.61 -4.89 -6.78
C THR A 261 15.10 -3.83 -7.77
N LEU A 262 15.11 -2.55 -7.37
CA LEU A 262 15.47 -1.40 -8.19
C LEU A 262 16.77 -1.58 -9.01
N PRO A 263 17.90 -2.09 -8.46
CA PRO A 263 19.11 -2.30 -9.25
C PRO A 263 18.90 -3.25 -10.44
N VAL A 264 18.14 -4.34 -10.23
CA VAL A 264 17.83 -5.33 -11.29
C VAL A 264 16.80 -4.78 -12.26
N THR A 265 15.86 -3.96 -11.80
CA THR A 265 14.91 -3.23 -12.66
C THR A 265 15.65 -2.27 -13.60
N MET A 266 16.60 -1.50 -13.08
CA MET A 266 17.40 -0.57 -13.86
C MET A 266 18.27 -1.29 -14.89
N GLN A 267 18.96 -2.36 -14.48
CA GLN A 267 19.75 -3.17 -15.40
C GLN A 267 18.89 -3.79 -16.51
N SER A 268 17.72 -4.34 -16.16
CA SER A 268 16.80 -4.92 -17.16
C SER A 268 16.29 -3.87 -18.15
N ALA A 269 16.01 -2.66 -17.67
CA ALA A 269 15.58 -1.55 -18.51
C ALA A 269 16.69 -1.09 -19.47
N GLU A 270 17.92 -0.94 -18.99
CA GLU A 270 19.06 -0.45 -19.78
C GLU A 270 19.56 -1.52 -20.77
N GLU A 271 19.85 -2.72 -20.30
CA GLU A 271 20.54 -3.76 -21.07
C GLU A 271 19.60 -4.63 -21.91
N ARG A 272 18.38 -4.89 -21.44
CA ARG A 272 17.46 -5.86 -22.09
C ARG A 272 16.39 -5.15 -22.91
N LEU A 273 15.78 -4.12 -22.33
CA LEU A 273 14.75 -3.29 -22.98
C LEU A 273 15.35 -2.21 -23.89
N GLY A 274 16.55 -1.70 -23.57
CA GLY A 274 17.25 -0.69 -24.35
C GLY A 274 16.85 0.76 -24.02
N ALA A 275 16.22 0.99 -22.86
CA ALA A 275 15.82 2.31 -22.41
C ALA A 275 17.04 3.22 -22.23
N ARG A 276 16.88 4.53 -22.46
CA ARG A 276 17.95 5.51 -22.18
C ARG A 276 18.32 5.49 -20.69
N HIS A 277 19.62 5.55 -20.39
CA HIS A 277 20.15 5.66 -19.02
C HIS A 277 19.54 6.85 -18.25
N GLU A 278 19.32 7.97 -18.92
CA GLU A 278 18.68 9.14 -18.31
C GLU A 278 17.24 8.83 -17.88
N VAL A 279 16.50 8.06 -18.68
CA VAL A 279 15.11 7.68 -18.38
C VAL A 279 15.08 6.62 -17.29
N SER A 280 15.83 5.52 -17.41
CA SER A 280 15.86 4.46 -16.40
C SER A 280 16.28 5.00 -15.02
N ARG A 281 17.35 5.80 -14.95
CA ARG A 281 17.92 6.33 -13.70
C ARG A 281 17.09 7.43 -13.08
N PHE A 282 16.22 8.08 -13.85
CA PHE A 282 15.29 9.07 -13.34
C PHE A 282 13.94 8.44 -12.95
N VAL A 283 13.33 7.69 -13.87
CA VAL A 283 11.96 7.20 -13.77
C VAL A 283 11.85 6.07 -12.76
N LEU A 284 12.75 5.08 -12.77
CA LEU A 284 12.60 3.90 -11.89
C LEU A 284 12.72 4.22 -10.40
N PRO A 285 13.71 5.02 -9.94
CA PRO A 285 13.77 5.39 -8.54
C PRO A 285 12.55 6.21 -8.09
N LEU A 286 12.01 7.05 -8.99
CA LEU A 286 10.80 7.81 -8.71
C LEU A 286 9.57 6.88 -8.60
N CYS A 287 9.38 5.99 -9.57
CA CYS A 287 8.25 5.06 -9.62
C CYS A 287 8.26 4.08 -8.44
N THR A 288 9.43 3.65 -7.98
CA THR A 288 9.57 2.77 -6.79
C THR A 288 8.86 3.33 -5.54
N THR A 289 8.66 4.65 -5.47
CA THR A 289 7.93 5.30 -4.38
C THR A 289 6.51 5.68 -4.78
N ILE A 290 6.30 6.23 -5.98
CA ILE A 290 5.00 6.85 -6.33
C ILE A 290 4.05 5.96 -7.15
N ASN A 291 4.57 4.90 -7.78
CA ASN A 291 3.84 4.07 -8.73
C ASN A 291 3.40 2.74 -8.10
N MET A 292 2.47 2.83 -7.16
CA MET A 292 2.06 1.68 -6.36
C MET A 292 0.63 1.24 -6.67
N ASN A 293 0.43 0.71 -7.87
CA ASN A 293 -0.85 0.20 -8.36
C ASN A 293 -1.48 -0.84 -7.42
N GLY A 294 -0.75 -1.92 -7.10
CA GLY A 294 -1.25 -3.04 -6.32
C GLY A 294 -1.65 -2.59 -4.92
N CYS A 295 -0.87 -1.66 -4.37
CA CYS A 295 -1.15 -1.03 -3.10
C CYS A 295 -2.38 -0.12 -3.14
N ALA A 296 -2.57 0.68 -4.18
CA ALA A 296 -3.76 1.52 -4.30
C ALA A 296 -5.04 0.68 -4.41
N ALA A 297 -4.99 -0.44 -5.14
CA ALA A 297 -6.08 -1.41 -5.22
C ALA A 297 -6.32 -2.08 -3.85
N PHE A 298 -5.27 -2.53 -3.18
CA PHE A 298 -5.35 -3.14 -1.86
C PHE A 298 -5.89 -2.21 -0.79
N ILE A 299 -5.35 -1.00 -0.68
CA ILE A 299 -5.78 0.01 0.29
C ILE A 299 -7.26 0.29 0.10
N LEU A 300 -7.72 0.47 -1.14
CA LEU A 300 -9.14 0.68 -1.43
C LEU A 300 -9.98 -0.50 -0.97
N VAL A 301 -9.72 -1.69 -1.53
CA VAL A 301 -10.52 -2.90 -1.29
C VAL A 301 -10.55 -3.27 0.19
N THR A 302 -9.40 -3.19 0.86
CA THR A 302 -9.26 -3.51 2.29
C THR A 302 -9.95 -2.47 3.16
N SER A 303 -9.83 -1.18 2.84
CA SER A 303 -10.51 -0.12 3.61
C SER A 303 -12.03 -0.27 3.51
N LEU A 304 -12.56 -0.53 2.31
CA LEU A 304 -13.99 -0.80 2.12
C LEU A 304 -14.42 -2.03 2.91
N PHE A 305 -13.63 -3.12 2.88
CA PHE A 305 -13.93 -4.33 3.63
C PHE A 305 -13.95 -4.09 5.15
N VAL A 306 -12.94 -3.41 5.69
CA VAL A 306 -12.86 -3.11 7.13
C VAL A 306 -14.00 -2.18 7.56
N MET A 307 -14.30 -1.14 6.78
CA MET A 307 -15.42 -0.23 7.05
C MET A 307 -16.77 -0.94 7.02
N GLN A 308 -16.99 -1.83 6.04
CA GLN A 308 -18.20 -2.63 5.91
C GLN A 308 -18.41 -3.52 7.14
N ASN A 309 -17.33 -4.14 7.62
CA ASN A 309 -17.34 -4.94 8.85
C ASN A 309 -17.56 -4.09 10.11
N GLY A 310 -17.22 -2.80 10.07
CA GLY A 310 -17.59 -1.82 11.09
C GLY A 310 -19.02 -1.28 10.96
N GLY A 311 -19.84 -1.86 10.10
CA GLY A 311 -21.24 -1.43 9.89
C GLY A 311 -21.41 -0.23 8.97
N THR A 312 -20.34 0.25 8.31
CA THR A 312 -20.45 1.36 7.36
C THR A 312 -21.11 0.90 6.06
N ALA A 313 -22.13 1.62 5.62
CA ALA A 313 -22.75 1.37 4.32
C ALA A 313 -21.81 1.76 3.17
N ILE A 314 -21.46 0.79 2.32
CA ILE A 314 -20.59 1.00 1.16
C ILE A 314 -21.41 1.57 0.00
N THR A 315 -21.55 2.89 -0.04
CA THR A 315 -22.21 3.61 -1.14
C THR A 315 -21.24 3.92 -2.28
N PRO A 316 -21.72 4.21 -3.50
CA PRO A 316 -20.85 4.66 -4.59
C PRO A 316 -20.00 5.89 -4.22
N THR A 317 -20.53 6.79 -3.41
CA THR A 317 -19.80 7.97 -2.92
C THR A 317 -18.64 7.59 -2.00
N VAL A 318 -18.86 6.63 -1.09
CA VAL A 318 -17.80 6.09 -0.23
C VAL A 318 -16.70 5.45 -1.07
N ILE A 319 -17.06 4.63 -2.06
CA ILE A 319 -16.09 3.99 -2.97
C ILE A 319 -15.28 5.03 -3.73
N LEU A 320 -15.93 6.02 -4.34
CA LEU A 320 -15.24 7.08 -5.08
C LEU A 320 -14.30 7.88 -4.18
N THR A 321 -14.75 8.23 -2.98
CA THR A 321 -13.93 8.97 -2.00
C THR A 321 -12.69 8.16 -1.61
N TRP A 322 -12.89 6.89 -1.25
CA TRP A 322 -11.79 6.00 -0.87
C TRP A 322 -10.86 5.65 -2.02
N LEU A 323 -11.34 5.68 -3.27
CA LEU A 323 -10.50 5.51 -4.45
C LEU A 323 -9.48 6.65 -4.55
N PHE A 324 -9.90 7.91 -4.34
CA PHE A 324 -8.96 9.02 -4.32
C PHE A 324 -7.99 8.94 -3.13
N ILE A 325 -8.49 8.59 -1.95
CA ILE A 325 -7.67 8.41 -0.75
C ILE A 325 -6.62 7.33 -1.00
N SER A 326 -7.01 6.17 -1.54
CA SER A 326 -6.11 5.04 -1.76
C SER A 326 -4.99 5.39 -2.74
N VAL A 327 -5.30 6.09 -3.84
CA VAL A 327 -4.31 6.52 -4.82
C VAL A 327 -3.32 7.51 -4.21
N VAL A 328 -3.79 8.50 -3.46
CA VAL A 328 -2.90 9.49 -2.80
C VAL A 328 -2.06 8.82 -1.72
N SER A 329 -2.65 7.95 -0.91
CA SER A 329 -1.94 7.20 0.12
C SER A 329 -0.86 6.29 -0.47
N ALA A 330 -1.13 5.63 -1.60
CA ALA A 330 -0.18 4.74 -2.26
C ALA A 330 1.12 5.45 -2.69
N ILE A 331 1.07 6.75 -3.01
CA ILE A 331 2.27 7.56 -3.32
C ILE A 331 3.21 7.69 -2.12
N GLY A 332 2.66 7.66 -0.91
CA GLY A 332 3.40 7.77 0.34
C GLY A 332 3.93 6.46 0.87
N ASN A 333 3.71 5.34 0.19
CA ASN A 333 4.27 4.08 0.64
C ASN A 333 5.73 3.94 0.18
N ALA A 334 6.58 3.39 1.04
CA ALA A 334 7.92 3.02 0.64
C ALA A 334 7.90 1.62 0.03
N GLY A 335 8.75 1.35 -0.96
CA GLY A 335 8.87 0.06 -1.64
C GLY A 335 9.49 -1.04 -0.75
N VAL A 336 9.01 -1.17 0.49
CA VAL A 336 9.46 -2.07 1.55
C VAL A 336 8.35 -3.09 1.86
N PRO A 337 8.70 -4.30 2.37
CA PRO A 337 7.70 -5.32 2.66
C PRO A 337 6.65 -4.82 3.65
N MET A 338 5.40 -5.26 3.49
CA MET A 338 4.27 -4.91 4.36
C MET A 338 3.83 -3.43 4.36
N GLY A 339 4.37 -2.60 3.48
CA GLY A 339 4.05 -1.18 3.46
C GLY A 339 2.56 -0.87 3.31
N CYS A 340 1.87 -1.58 2.40
CA CYS A 340 0.49 -1.28 2.01
C CYS A 340 -0.51 -1.78 3.06
N TYR A 341 -0.18 -2.88 3.74
CA TYR A 341 -0.87 -3.31 4.96
C TYR A 341 -0.77 -2.27 6.08
N PHE A 342 0.44 -1.80 6.42
CA PHE A 342 0.60 -0.83 7.51
C PHE A 342 -0.04 0.52 7.21
N LEU A 343 0.03 0.94 5.95
CA LEU A 343 -0.65 2.14 5.48
C LEU A 343 -2.17 2.03 5.64
N THR A 344 -2.76 0.91 5.22
CA THR A 344 -4.19 0.66 5.38
C THR A 344 -4.59 0.60 6.85
N LEU A 345 -3.80 -0.09 7.69
CA LEU A 345 -4.02 -0.13 9.13
C LEU A 345 -3.98 1.27 9.75
N SER A 346 -3.07 2.13 9.30
CA SER A 346 -3.03 3.54 9.73
C SER A 346 -4.33 4.26 9.39
N LEU A 347 -4.79 4.13 8.14
CA LEU A 347 -5.98 4.79 7.63
C LEU A 347 -7.21 4.35 8.43
N MET A 348 -7.34 3.06 8.68
CA MET A 348 -8.45 2.46 9.42
C MET A 348 -8.44 2.84 10.90
N SER A 349 -7.28 2.80 11.54
CA SER A 349 -7.14 3.27 12.92
C SER A 349 -7.50 4.75 13.04
N GLY A 350 -7.16 5.54 12.03
CA GLY A 350 -7.37 6.97 12.03
C GLY A 350 -8.81 7.44 11.96
N ILE A 351 -9.70 6.57 11.48
CA ILE A 351 -11.14 6.81 11.42
C ILE A 351 -11.92 6.02 12.47
N GLY A 352 -11.22 5.31 13.38
CA GLY A 352 -11.84 4.45 14.38
C GLY A 352 -12.52 3.20 13.80
N ALA A 353 -12.08 2.71 12.64
CA ALA A 353 -12.61 1.49 12.04
C ALA A 353 -12.07 0.24 12.79
N PRO A 354 -12.76 -0.93 12.71
CA PRO A 354 -12.37 -2.12 13.47
C PRO A 354 -11.09 -2.75 12.92
N VAL A 355 -9.94 -2.27 13.41
CA VAL A 355 -8.61 -2.71 12.96
C VAL A 355 -8.32 -4.19 13.25
N ALA A 356 -9.10 -4.83 14.12
CA ALA A 356 -9.07 -6.28 14.34
C ALA A 356 -9.29 -7.08 13.04
N VAL A 357 -10.11 -6.55 12.11
CA VAL A 357 -10.34 -7.15 10.78
C VAL A 357 -9.04 -7.27 9.98
N LEU A 358 -8.10 -6.32 10.12
CA LEU A 358 -6.80 -6.42 9.46
C LEU A 358 -5.96 -7.57 10.03
N GLY A 359 -6.08 -7.89 11.32
CA GLY A 359 -5.43 -9.05 11.93
C GLY A 359 -5.82 -10.37 11.23
N VAL A 360 -7.08 -10.50 10.85
CA VAL A 360 -7.60 -11.64 10.07
C VAL A 360 -7.01 -11.70 8.65
N ILE A 361 -6.76 -10.54 8.04
CA ILE A 361 -6.19 -10.42 6.69
C ILE A 361 -4.68 -10.66 6.69
N LEU A 362 -3.99 -10.33 7.78
CA LEU A 362 -2.53 -10.32 7.88
C LEU A 362 -1.85 -11.61 7.38
N PRO A 363 -2.30 -12.82 7.74
CA PRO A 363 -1.66 -14.04 7.23
C PRO A 363 -1.69 -14.14 5.71
N ILE A 364 -2.83 -13.81 5.10
CA ILE A 364 -3.06 -13.90 3.67
C ILE A 364 -2.33 -12.76 2.96
N TYR A 365 -2.25 -11.60 3.60
CA TYR A 365 -1.52 -10.46 3.09
C TYR A 365 -0.07 -10.80 2.78
N THR A 366 0.56 -11.72 3.53
CA THR A 366 1.94 -12.13 3.23
C THR A 366 2.14 -12.68 1.82
N ILE A 367 1.11 -13.27 1.21
CA ILE A 367 1.11 -13.76 -0.17
C ILE A 367 0.73 -12.63 -1.12
N ILE A 368 -0.30 -11.85 -0.76
CA ILE A 368 -0.75 -10.69 -1.54
C ILE A 368 0.41 -9.69 -1.76
N ASP A 369 1.20 -9.41 -0.72
CA ASP A 369 2.37 -8.52 -0.73
C ASP A 369 3.41 -8.92 -1.80
N MET A 370 3.55 -10.22 -2.05
CA MET A 370 4.41 -10.73 -3.12
C MET A 370 3.88 -10.32 -4.49
N VAL A 371 2.59 -10.55 -4.72
CA VAL A 371 1.92 -10.26 -6.00
C VAL A 371 1.89 -8.75 -6.25
N GLU A 372 1.51 -7.96 -5.24
CA GLU A 372 1.50 -6.49 -5.32
C GLU A 372 2.89 -5.94 -5.65
N THR A 373 3.95 -6.45 -5.01
CA THR A 373 5.31 -5.98 -5.30
C THR A 373 5.69 -6.30 -6.75
N ALA A 374 5.38 -7.50 -7.22
CA ALA A 374 5.64 -7.89 -8.61
C ALA A 374 4.87 -7.01 -9.60
N GLU A 375 3.60 -6.71 -9.29
CA GLU A 375 2.73 -5.86 -10.10
C GLU A 375 3.20 -4.40 -10.12
N ASN A 376 3.64 -3.85 -8.99
CA ASN A 376 4.23 -2.51 -8.90
C ASN A 376 5.51 -2.41 -9.74
N VAL A 377 6.44 -3.38 -9.64
CA VAL A 377 7.67 -3.39 -10.46
C VAL A 377 7.35 -3.60 -11.95
N TRP A 378 6.30 -4.36 -12.26
CA TRP A 378 5.80 -4.46 -13.62
C TRP A 378 5.22 -3.14 -14.14
N SER A 379 4.49 -2.42 -13.30
CA SER A 379 4.03 -1.05 -13.60
C SER A 379 5.21 -0.10 -13.85
N ASP A 380 6.24 -0.12 -12.99
CA ASP A 380 7.45 0.70 -13.14
C ASP A 380 8.11 0.45 -14.49
N SER A 381 8.18 -0.82 -14.86
CA SER A 381 8.71 -1.28 -16.15
C SER A 381 7.90 -0.74 -17.33
N CYS A 382 6.57 -0.73 -17.20
CA CYS A 382 5.67 -0.18 -18.22
C CYS A 382 5.85 1.34 -18.34
N VAL A 383 5.91 2.05 -17.22
CA VAL A 383 6.07 3.51 -17.19
C VAL A 383 7.39 3.92 -17.84
N VAL A 384 8.50 3.27 -17.51
CA VAL A 384 9.79 3.53 -18.18
C VAL A 384 9.70 3.34 -19.68
N ALA A 385 9.09 2.24 -20.14
CA ALA A 385 8.97 1.95 -21.56
C ALA A 385 8.14 3.02 -22.30
N MET A 386 7.03 3.46 -21.70
CA MET A 386 6.17 4.50 -22.27
C MET A 386 6.86 5.88 -22.26
N VAL A 387 7.53 6.24 -21.17
CA VAL A 387 8.26 7.51 -21.06
C VAL A 387 9.42 7.54 -22.06
N ASP A 388 10.20 6.46 -22.18
CA ASP A 388 11.29 6.39 -23.15
C ASP A 388 10.79 6.47 -24.59
N LYS A 389 9.62 5.89 -24.90
CA LYS A 389 9.01 5.96 -26.23
C LYS A 389 8.52 7.36 -26.59
N ASP A 390 8.05 8.13 -25.62
CA ASP A 390 7.46 9.46 -25.82
C ASP A 390 8.49 10.59 -25.98
N LEU A 391 9.73 10.31 -25.60
CA LEU A 391 10.82 11.26 -25.73
C LEU A 391 11.38 11.27 -27.16
N PRO A 392 11.90 12.42 -27.64
CA PRO A 392 12.47 12.54 -28.99
C PRO A 392 13.52 11.46 -29.28
N ALA A 393 13.68 11.13 -30.57
CA ALA A 393 14.73 10.23 -31.04
C ALA A 393 16.09 10.67 -30.50
N ARG A 394 16.98 9.70 -30.21
CA ARG A 394 18.34 9.98 -29.76
C ARG A 394 19.00 10.90 -30.78
N SER A 395 19.50 12.06 -30.36
CA SER A 395 20.47 12.79 -31.17
C SER A 395 21.69 11.89 -31.28
N GLU A 396 21.98 11.43 -32.49
CA GLU A 396 23.20 10.68 -32.80
C GLU A 396 24.46 11.47 -32.48
#